data_AF-A0A367PYH9-F1
#
_entry.id   AF-A0A367PYH9-F1
#
_cell.length_a   1.000
_cell.length_b   1.000
_cell.length_c   1.000
_cell.angle_alpha   90.00
_cell.angle_beta   90.00
_cell.angle_gamma   90.00
#
_symmetry.space_group_name_H-M   'P 1'
#
loop_
_entity.id
_entity.type
_entity.pdbx_description
1 polymer ?
#
loop_
_entity_poly.entity_id
_entity_poly.type
_entity_poly.pdbx_seq_one_letter_code
_entity_poly.pdbx_strand_id
1 'polypeptide(L)'
;MLILSVPTVFTCKTPNSGWLNLALVRQVQYGQSTEPPLEMVVIVWLTGERQTFTGDDALSIVQAWQEAVSRCKCGKPYDQT
;
A
#
# COMPACT_ATOMS: atom_id res chain seq x y z
N MET A 1 -32.19 1.07 14.05
CA MET A 1 -30.98 0.33 13.65
C MET A 1 -30.06 1.30 12.93
N LEU A 2 -28.94 1.66 13.55
CA LEU A 2 -27.98 2.61 13.00
C LEU A 2 -26.82 1.80 12.42
N ILE A 3 -26.72 1.74 11.09
CA ILE A 3 -25.55 1.18 10.41
C ILE A 3 -24.60 2.36 10.17
N LEU A 4 -23.46 2.37 10.87
CA LEU A 4 -22.36 3.30 10.64
C LEU A 4 -21.30 2.60 9.80
N SER A 5 -21.33 2.80 8.50
CA SER A 5 -20.31 2.31 7.56
C SER A 5 -19.32 3.44 7.29
N VAL A 6 -18.06 3.30 7.74
CA VAL A 6 -16.96 4.15 7.26
C VAL A 6 -16.27 3.44 6.10
N PRO A 7 -16.38 3.92 4.86
CA PRO A 7 -15.57 3.41 3.78
C PRO A 7 -14.15 3.94 4.00
N THR A 8 -13.33 3.19 4.73
CA THR A 8 -11.88 3.45 4.71
C THR A 8 -11.33 2.83 3.43
N VAL A 9 -11.76 3.37 2.29
CA VAL A 9 -11.23 2.97 0.99
C VAL A 9 -9.89 3.69 0.87
N PHE A 10 -8.82 2.98 1.18
CA PHE A 10 -7.49 3.46 0.85
C PHE A 10 -7.33 3.25 -0.66
N THR A 11 -7.29 4.35 -1.42
CA THR A 11 -7.00 4.31 -2.85
C THR A 11 -5.67 5.00 -3.14
N CYS A 12 -4.99 4.56 -4.19
CA CYS A 12 -3.80 5.20 -4.71
C CYS A 12 -4.01 5.47 -6.20
N LYS A 13 -3.82 6.72 -6.63
CA LYS A 13 -3.72 7.04 -8.06
C LYS A 13 -2.24 6.92 -8.44
N THR A 14 -1.90 5.92 -9.22
CA THR A 14 -0.57 5.82 -9.80
C THR A 14 -0.49 6.69 -11.06
N PRO A 15 0.69 7.26 -11.36
CA PRO A 15 0.89 8.06 -12.56
C PRO A 15 0.59 7.30 -13.85
N ASN A 16 0.98 6.02 -13.94
CA ASN A 16 0.92 5.25 -15.18
C ASN A 16 -0.10 4.09 -15.15
N SER A 17 -0.36 3.49 -13.99
CA SER A 17 -1.20 2.28 -13.87
C SER A 17 -2.64 2.54 -13.39
N GLY A 18 -3.08 3.80 -13.31
CA GLY A 18 -4.45 4.16 -12.94
C GLY A 18 -4.73 4.15 -11.43
N TRP A 19 -5.95 3.76 -11.04
CA TRP A 19 -6.35 3.74 -9.62
C TRP A 19 -6.24 2.34 -9.03
N LEU A 20 -5.57 2.23 -7.88
CA LEU A 20 -5.45 1.00 -7.10
C LEU A 20 -6.30 1.09 -5.84
N ASN A 21 -7.03 0.01 -5.54
CA ASN A 21 -7.75 -0.14 -4.28
C ASN A 21 -6.86 -0.85 -3.25
N LEU A 22 -6.19 -0.05 -2.42
CA LEU A 22 -5.27 -0.54 -1.39
C LEU A 22 -5.99 -1.29 -0.27
N ALA A 23 -7.33 -1.16 -0.12
CA ALA A 23 -8.07 -1.98 0.84
C ALA A 23 -8.05 -3.49 0.51
N LEU A 24 -7.72 -3.85 -0.74
CA LEU A 24 -7.58 -5.24 -1.19
C LEU A 24 -6.14 -5.75 -1.09
N VAL A 25 -5.23 -4.94 -0.57
CA VAL A 25 -3.82 -5.31 -0.41
C VAL A 25 -3.65 -6.02 0.92
N ARG A 26 -3.02 -7.20 0.84
CA ARG A 26 -2.62 -7.97 2.02
C ARG A 26 -1.27 -7.53 2.54
N GLN A 27 -0.32 -7.26 1.63
CA GLN A 27 1.05 -6.91 1.98
C GLN A 27 1.67 -6.07 0.86
N VAL A 28 2.52 -5.12 1.27
CA VAL A 28 3.39 -4.34 0.39
C VAL A 28 4.84 -4.70 0.72
N GLN A 29 5.62 -5.08 -0.29
CA GLN A 29 7.07 -5.23 -0.19
C GLN A 29 7.72 -4.13 -1.01
N TYR A 30 8.53 -3.30 -0.37
CA TYR A 30 9.24 -2.21 -1.01
C TYR A 30 10.73 -2.53 -1.05
N GLY A 31 11.36 -2.25 -2.18
CA GLY A 31 12.78 -2.44 -2.36
C GLY A 31 13.28 -1.64 -3.56
N GLN A 32 14.60 -1.60 -3.71
CA GLN A 32 15.26 -0.88 -4.78
C GLN A 32 16.06 -1.88 -5.63
N SER A 33 15.90 -1.82 -6.95
CA SER A 33 16.82 -2.49 -7.88
C SER A 33 18.14 -1.71 -7.88
N THR A 34 19.27 -2.39 -7.82
CA THR A 34 20.59 -1.73 -7.84
C THR A 34 21.08 -1.40 -9.25
N GLU A 35 20.66 -2.15 -10.28
CA GLU A 35 21.13 -1.97 -11.67
C GLU A 35 20.03 -2.28 -12.70
N PRO A 36 19.38 -1.26 -13.31
CA PRO A 36 19.48 0.16 -12.99
C PRO A 36 18.82 0.50 -11.63
N PRO A 37 19.23 1.61 -10.97
CA PRO A 37 18.56 2.13 -9.78
C PRO A 37 17.09 2.40 -10.07
N LEU A 38 16.20 1.57 -9.51
CA LEU A 38 14.76 1.72 -9.73
C LEU A 38 14.00 1.29 -8.50
N GLU A 39 13.09 2.16 -8.06
CA GLU A 39 12.16 1.86 -6.98
C GLU A 39 11.19 0.78 -7.41
N MET A 40 10.96 -0.21 -6.56
CA MET A 40 10.08 -1.32 -6.84
C MET A 40 9.18 -1.62 -5.65
N VAL A 41 7.92 -1.89 -5.96
CA VAL A 41 6.94 -2.39 -5.01
C VAL A 41 6.32 -3.66 -5.54
N VAL A 42 6.29 -4.69 -4.71
CA VAL A 42 5.46 -5.88 -4.94
C VAL A 42 4.27 -5.81 -4.01
N ILE A 43 3.08 -5.69 -4.60
CA ILE A 43 1.81 -5.84 -3.90
C ILE A 43 1.43 -7.32 -3.90
N VAL A 44 1.11 -7.84 -2.71
CA VAL A 44 0.40 -9.11 -2.57
C VAL A 44 -1.05 -8.78 -2.27
N TRP A 45 -1.95 -9.14 -3.19
CA TRP A 45 -3.39 -8.95 -3.04
C TRP A 45 -3.99 -9.95 -2.06
N LEU A 46 -5.19 -9.67 -1.54
CA LEU A 46 -5.93 -10.61 -0.68
C LEU A 46 -6.15 -11.98 -1.33
N THR A 47 -6.25 -12.03 -2.67
CA THR A 47 -6.34 -13.26 -3.46
C THR A 47 -5.05 -14.09 -3.46
N GLY A 48 -3.93 -13.51 -3.02
CA GLY A 48 -2.59 -14.11 -3.06
C GLY A 48 -1.82 -13.80 -4.35
N GLU A 49 -2.47 -13.16 -5.34
CA GLU A 49 -1.80 -12.68 -6.55
C GLU A 49 -0.74 -11.63 -6.20
N ARG A 50 0.37 -11.65 -6.95
CA ARG A 50 1.48 -10.71 -6.79
C ARG A 50 1.57 -9.82 -8.01
N GLN A 51 1.65 -8.52 -7.79
CA GLN A 51 1.81 -7.53 -8.84
C GLN A 51 2.96 -6.59 -8.52
N THR A 52 3.85 -6.40 -9.49
CA THR A 52 5.03 -5.54 -9.35
C THR A 52 4.77 -4.18 -10.01
N PHE A 53 5.10 -3.12 -9.30
CA PHE A 53 5.11 -1.74 -9.77
C PHE A 53 6.52 -1.19 -9.63
N THR A 54 6.89 -0.26 -10.51
CA THR A 54 8.26 0.31 -10.54
C THR A 54 8.22 1.83 -10.72
N GLY A 55 9.34 2.49 -10.39
CA GLY A 55 9.50 3.94 -10.57
C GLY A 55 8.47 4.76 -9.81
N ASP A 56 7.87 5.74 -10.49
CA ASP A 56 6.92 6.69 -9.88
C ASP A 56 5.65 6.03 -9.36
N ASP A 57 5.21 4.93 -9.99
CA ASP A 57 4.08 4.14 -9.52
C ASP A 57 4.40 3.48 -8.18
N ALA A 58 5.61 2.92 -8.05
CA ALA A 58 6.10 2.32 -6.81
C ALA A 58 6.15 3.36 -5.68
N LEU A 59 6.72 4.54 -5.95
CA LEU A 59 6.80 5.64 -4.99
C LEU A 59 5.41 6.09 -4.51
N SER A 60 4.47 6.27 -5.45
CA SER A 60 3.10 6.69 -5.15
C SER A 60 2.37 5.67 -4.27
N ILE A 61 2.58 4.38 -4.51
CA ILE A 61 2.00 3.29 -3.71
C ILE A 61 2.58 3.29 -2.29
N VAL A 62 3.90 3.43 -2.13
CA VAL A 62 4.54 3.48 -0.79
C VAL A 62 4.00 4.66 0.01
N GLN A 63 3.92 5.85 -0.61
CA GLN A 63 3.42 7.05 0.06
C GLN A 63 1.97 6.88 0.52
N ALA A 64 1.09 6.40 -0.36
CA ALA A 64 -0.31 6.15 -0.02
C ALA A 64 -0.47 5.07 1.07
N TRP A 65 0.38 4.04 1.05
CA TRP A 65 0.37 2.98 2.05
C TRP A 65 0.82 3.47 3.43
N GLN A 66 1.85 4.31 3.49
CA GLN A 66 2.30 4.95 4.74
C GLN A 66 1.19 5.84 5.34
N GLU A 67 0.50 6.62 4.51
CA GLU A 67 -0.66 7.41 4.96
C GLU A 67 -1.74 6.49 5.53
N ALA A 68 -2.07 5.39 4.84
CA ALA A 68 -3.06 4.44 5.29
C ALA A 68 -2.71 3.83 6.66
N VAL A 69 -1.46 3.40 6.84
CA VAL A 69 -0.95 2.88 8.13
C VAL A 69 -1.10 3.91 9.24
N SER A 70 -0.72 5.16 8.98
CA SER A 70 -0.83 6.26 9.96
C SER A 70 -2.28 6.52 10.40
N ARG A 71 -3.24 6.39 9.47
CA ARG A 71 -4.66 6.62 9.71
C ARG A 71 -5.36 5.46 10.41
N CYS A 72 -4.88 4.24 10.18
CA CYS A 72 -5.47 3.02 10.74
C CYS A 72 -5.43 3.02 12.28
N LYS A 73 -4.47 3.69 12.93
CA LYS A 73 -4.18 3.57 14.38
C LYS A 73 -4.02 2.11 14.85
N CYS A 74 -3.75 1.19 13.91
CA CYS A 74 -3.72 -0.25 14.11
C CYS A 74 -2.41 -0.75 14.74
N GLY A 75 -1.42 0.14 14.91
CA GLY A 75 -0.20 -0.12 15.63
C GLY A 75 -0.02 0.88 16.75
N LYS A 76 -0.46 0.55 17.97
CA LYS A 76 0.41 0.87 19.09
C LYS A 76 1.62 -0.05 18.94
N PRO A 77 2.87 0.45 18.92
CA PRO A 77 4.01 -0.43 19.08
C PRO A 77 3.79 -1.21 20.37
N TYR A 78 3.99 -2.54 20.34
CA TYR A 78 4.14 -3.30 21.56
C TYR A 78 5.30 -2.65 22.34
N ASP A 79 5.00 -1.99 23.45
CA ASP A 79 6.01 -1.60 24.43
C ASP A 79 6.68 -2.90 24.90
N GLN A 80 7.95 -3.07 24.51
CA GLN A 80 8.81 -4.09 25.10
C GLN A 80 9.29 -3.54 26.45
N THR A 81 8.52 -3.77 27.50
CA THR A 81 9.05 -3.79 28.89
C THR A 81 9.84 -5.04 29.14
#